data_AF-A0A2W4NMJ5-F1
#
_entry.id   AF-A0A2W4NMJ5-F1
#
_cell.length_a   1.000
_cell.length_b   1.000
_cell.length_c   1.000
_cell.angle_alpha   90.00
_cell.angle_beta   90.00
_cell.angle_gamma   90.00
#
_symmetry.space_group_name_H-M   'P 1'
#
loop_
_entity.id
_entity.type
_entity.pdbx_description
1 polymer ?
#
loop_
_entity_poly.entity_id
_entity_poly.type
_entity_poly.pdbx_seq_one_letter_code
_entity_poly.pdbx_strand_id
1 'polypeptide(L)'
;MRAPIRFCAPSSGVSHNERPIFHPAQSDGFRLVGDAETRNRVARLGAMAFSVWWQRGANRPVSHKRCRILHSARSGGFRFVDDEKSSVLGTYSEFARGERVSNRDIRVSGEHASTRHHTPSGVRRDGRVSIDRVTMRERWKRDLERWRTAGILDEPTFRRIVEYEAAARRARPVPWLAIVALGFGALSLGAGVLLFVAAHWDALSPGNRFAIVISVVGALHLGGMLATLRLPWFATALHAAGTASLGAALYLTGQIFNLPENWTGGLFLWALGALVAWALQWSAPQAAFAAVLVPAWLVAERAVRLEPGAGVDLAAAQGLTLMSIVYLLARLPAPDVDDTHRRPDRTTNTRRVLSLLGAIALFPSVAYLFLALDTPWHPSGGGARPLGSGDIAAHVVAFALPLALGIVLRRRDAWYFVPVAVWVGALSVLALDRPRPLLVAWFSCFAAASALSLWGARDRIRAIERLGLAGTVASMLGLLVWATEHEATWVFAACAALAAAVVAGGVHLTKKDTVNTGVLLFALTVGFFYFSAVMDKLGRSLSLIGLGVVFLGGGYLLERARRRIVAAVEASAP
;
A
#
# COMPACT_ATOMS: atom_id res chain seq x y z
N MET A 1 -32.55 -44.37 31.61
CA MET A 1 -31.41 -43.42 31.68
C MET A 1 -31.47 -42.49 30.46
N ARG A 2 -31.52 -41.16 30.63
CA ARG A 2 -31.55 -40.22 29.49
C ARG A 2 -30.11 -39.90 29.07
N ALA A 3 -29.74 -40.23 27.83
CA ALA A 3 -28.39 -40.02 27.30
C ALA A 3 -28.09 -38.52 27.10
N PRO A 4 -26.84 -38.07 27.33
CA PRO A 4 -26.46 -36.67 27.13
C PRO A 4 -26.44 -36.29 25.65
N ILE A 5 -26.94 -35.09 25.33
CA ILE A 5 -26.87 -34.50 23.98
C ILE A 5 -25.43 -34.14 23.68
N ARG A 6 -24.91 -34.56 22.51
CA ARG A 6 -23.53 -34.31 22.05
C ARG A 6 -23.51 -33.18 21.02
N PHE A 7 -22.56 -32.27 21.15
CA PHE A 7 -22.23 -31.27 20.13
C PHE A 7 -20.79 -31.48 19.67
N CYS A 8 -20.56 -31.53 18.35
CA CYS A 8 -19.23 -31.59 17.77
C CYS A 8 -18.74 -30.17 17.46
N ALA A 9 -17.45 -29.91 17.71
CA ALA A 9 -16.80 -28.70 17.23
C ALA A 9 -16.72 -28.71 15.68
N PRO A 10 -16.81 -27.54 15.01
CA PRO A 10 -16.70 -27.45 13.56
C PRO A 10 -15.35 -28.00 13.08
N SER A 11 -15.37 -28.73 11.97
CA SER A 11 -14.20 -29.44 11.39
C SER A 11 -13.19 -28.52 10.67
N SER A 12 -13.40 -27.21 10.68
CA SER A 12 -12.51 -26.20 10.10
C SER A 12 -12.21 -25.13 11.14
N GLY A 13 -10.91 -24.83 11.34
CA GLY A 13 -10.42 -23.89 12.35
C GLY A 13 -11.18 -22.57 12.33
N VAL A 14 -11.81 -22.26 13.47
CA VAL A 14 -12.50 -20.99 13.70
C VAL A 14 -11.42 -19.94 14.03
N SER A 15 -11.29 -18.92 13.18
CA SER A 15 -10.43 -17.77 13.45
C SER A 15 -11.05 -16.88 14.54
N HIS A 16 -10.23 -16.09 15.23
CA HIS A 16 -10.55 -15.30 16.42
C HIS A 16 -11.73 -14.30 16.31
N ASN A 17 -12.37 -14.14 15.14
CA ASN A 17 -13.39 -13.11 14.86
C ASN A 17 -14.75 -13.63 14.34
N GLU A 18 -15.00 -14.94 14.28
CA GLU A 18 -16.32 -15.47 13.89
C GLU A 18 -17.12 -15.99 15.09
N ARG A 19 -18.40 -15.60 15.21
CA ARG A 19 -19.33 -16.27 16.14
C ARG A 19 -19.58 -17.69 15.60
N PRO A 20 -19.17 -18.76 16.30
CA PRO A 20 -19.32 -20.11 15.78
C PRO A 20 -20.80 -20.49 15.67
N ILE A 21 -21.24 -20.85 14.46
CA ILE A 21 -22.56 -21.42 14.22
C ILE A 21 -22.44 -22.93 14.44
N PHE A 22 -23.00 -23.43 15.54
CA PHE A 22 -23.01 -24.86 15.84
C PHE A 22 -24.30 -25.51 15.35
N HIS A 23 -24.17 -26.59 14.59
CA HIS A 23 -25.26 -27.52 14.33
C HIS A 23 -25.22 -28.63 15.41
N PRO A 24 -26.37 -29.08 15.94
CA PRO A 24 -26.40 -30.28 16.79
C PRO A 24 -25.79 -31.43 15.99
N ALA A 25 -24.73 -32.04 16.52
CA ALA A 25 -24.15 -33.20 15.90
C ALA A 25 -25.18 -34.34 16.01
N GLN A 26 -25.79 -34.70 14.88
CA GLN A 26 -26.42 -36.00 14.76
C GLN A 26 -25.30 -37.03 14.76
N SER A 27 -24.81 -37.41 15.94
CA SER A 27 -23.94 -38.58 16.05
C SER A 27 -24.79 -39.81 15.77
N ASP A 28 -24.26 -40.72 14.95
CA ASP A 28 -24.90 -41.96 14.52
C ASP A 28 -25.68 -42.63 15.67
N GLY A 29 -26.99 -42.75 15.46
CA GLY A 29 -27.88 -43.50 16.33
C GLY A 29 -28.69 -42.72 17.37
N PHE A 30 -28.68 -41.38 17.44
CA PHE A 30 -29.57 -40.67 18.39
C PHE A 30 -30.12 -39.33 17.86
N ARG A 31 -31.45 -39.19 17.76
CA ARG A 31 -32.14 -37.93 17.37
C ARG A 31 -32.69 -37.15 18.57
N LEU A 32 -32.48 -35.83 18.56
CA LEU A 32 -33.18 -34.85 19.40
C LEU A 32 -34.63 -34.71 18.92
N VAL A 33 -35.60 -35.22 19.68
CA VAL A 33 -37.03 -35.04 19.41
C VAL A 33 -37.52 -33.81 20.19
N GLY A 34 -38.04 -32.81 19.48
CA GLY A 34 -38.56 -31.54 20.01
C GLY A 34 -38.88 -30.56 18.87
N ASP A 35 -39.73 -29.56 19.12
CA ASP A 35 -40.06 -28.55 18.11
C ASP A 35 -38.81 -27.75 17.63
N ALA A 36 -38.94 -27.06 16.49
CA ALA A 36 -37.81 -26.32 15.89
C ALA A 36 -37.27 -25.22 16.83
N GLU A 37 -38.13 -24.65 17.66
CA GLU A 37 -37.76 -23.60 18.61
C GLU A 37 -36.87 -24.15 19.74
N THR A 38 -37.25 -25.29 20.31
CA THR A 38 -36.49 -25.98 21.37
C THR A 38 -35.12 -26.41 20.87
N ARG A 39 -35.02 -26.95 19.64
CA ARG A 39 -33.74 -27.30 19.02
C ARG A 39 -32.83 -26.08 18.82
N ASN A 40 -33.39 -24.95 18.40
CA ASN A 40 -32.65 -23.70 18.24
C ASN A 40 -32.22 -23.07 19.57
N ARG A 41 -33.02 -23.19 20.64
CA ARG A 41 -32.66 -22.69 21.98
C ARG A 41 -31.49 -23.47 22.57
N VAL A 42 -31.50 -24.80 22.49
CA VAL A 42 -30.40 -25.63 23.02
C VAL A 42 -29.10 -25.39 22.24
N ALA A 43 -29.16 -25.21 20.91
CA ALA A 43 -27.99 -24.87 20.10
C ALA A 43 -27.40 -23.49 20.48
N ARG A 44 -28.25 -22.49 20.71
CA ARG A 44 -27.82 -21.15 21.16
C ARG A 44 -27.16 -21.17 22.54
N LEU A 45 -27.72 -21.92 23.49
CA LEU A 45 -27.15 -22.07 24.83
C LEU A 45 -25.79 -22.79 24.81
N GLY A 46 -25.64 -23.83 23.98
CA GLY A 46 -24.35 -24.50 23.79
C GLY A 46 -23.28 -23.58 23.19
N ALA A 47 -23.65 -22.76 22.20
CA ALA A 47 -22.78 -21.77 21.58
C ALA A 47 -22.35 -20.68 22.59
N MET A 48 -23.30 -20.21 23.41
CA MET A 48 -23.05 -19.20 24.45
C MET A 48 -22.11 -19.77 25.53
N ALA A 49 -22.34 -21.00 26.00
CA ALA A 49 -21.49 -21.66 26.98
C ALA A 49 -20.04 -21.84 26.50
N PHE A 50 -19.83 -22.21 25.24
CA PHE A 50 -18.49 -22.34 24.67
C PHE A 50 -17.79 -20.99 24.52
N SER A 51 -18.50 -19.95 24.07
CA SER A 51 -17.93 -18.60 23.91
C SER A 51 -17.44 -18.02 25.25
N VAL A 52 -18.17 -18.26 26.34
CA VAL A 52 -17.78 -17.84 27.71
C VAL A 52 -16.55 -18.62 28.20
N TRP A 53 -16.46 -19.93 27.94
CA TRP A 53 -15.28 -20.73 28.27
C TRP A 53 -14.04 -20.30 27.48
N TRP A 54 -14.20 -20.03 26.18
CA TRP A 54 -13.11 -19.61 25.29
C TRP A 54 -12.56 -18.22 25.64
N GLN A 55 -13.43 -17.26 25.98
CA GLN A 55 -13.01 -15.89 26.34
C GLN A 55 -12.23 -15.81 27.66
N ARG A 56 -12.38 -16.77 28.57
CA ARG A 56 -11.70 -16.74 29.89
C ARG A 56 -10.35 -17.48 29.93
N GLY A 57 -9.72 -17.75 28.78
CA GLY A 57 -8.28 -18.01 28.71
C GLY A 57 -7.82 -19.36 29.27
N ALA A 58 -8.58 -20.44 29.06
CA ALA A 58 -8.10 -21.79 29.35
C ALA A 58 -6.98 -22.17 28.37
N ASN A 59 -5.74 -21.78 28.70
CA ASN A 59 -4.51 -21.93 27.91
C ASN A 59 -4.02 -23.40 27.76
N ARG A 60 -4.93 -24.38 27.81
CA ARG A 60 -4.59 -25.80 27.62
C ARG A 60 -4.85 -26.17 26.15
N PRO A 61 -3.84 -26.70 25.42
CA PRO A 61 -4.04 -27.16 24.06
C PRO A 61 -4.87 -28.44 24.11
N VAL A 62 -6.19 -28.31 23.99
CA VAL A 62 -7.07 -29.48 23.82
C VAL A 62 -7.16 -29.75 22.33
N SER A 63 -6.86 -30.97 21.90
CA SER A 63 -6.89 -31.29 20.46
C SER A 63 -8.28 -31.01 19.91
N HIS A 64 -8.38 -30.11 18.92
CA HIS A 64 -9.65 -29.64 18.33
C HIS A 64 -10.52 -30.77 17.75
N LYS A 65 -10.01 -32.00 17.71
CA LYS A 65 -10.70 -33.16 17.13
C LYS A 65 -11.61 -33.90 18.12
N ARG A 66 -11.54 -33.67 19.44
CA ARG A 66 -12.14 -34.62 20.42
C ARG A 66 -12.64 -33.99 21.75
N CYS A 67 -13.37 -32.88 21.69
CA CYS A 67 -14.13 -32.34 22.84
C CYS A 67 -15.64 -32.53 22.66
N ARG A 68 -16.37 -32.88 23.73
CA ARG A 68 -17.83 -32.95 23.71
C ARG A 68 -18.44 -32.07 24.79
N ILE A 69 -19.54 -31.40 24.43
CA ILE A 69 -20.43 -30.72 25.37
C ILE A 69 -21.55 -31.69 25.70
N LEU A 70 -21.73 -32.01 26.98
CA LEU A 70 -22.78 -32.88 27.50
C LEU A 70 -23.82 -32.03 28.24
N HIS A 71 -25.05 -31.97 27.74
CA HIS A 71 -26.17 -31.38 28.49
C HIS A 71 -26.71 -32.38 29.51
N SER A 72 -26.68 -32.02 30.79
CA SER A 72 -27.24 -32.84 31.88
C SER A 72 -28.70 -32.49 32.08
N ALA A 73 -29.60 -33.38 31.64
CA ALA A 73 -31.02 -33.27 31.90
C ALA A 73 -31.31 -33.09 33.42
N ARG A 74 -30.61 -33.78 34.32
CA ARG A 74 -30.87 -33.69 35.77
C ARG A 74 -30.52 -32.34 36.39
N SER A 75 -29.54 -31.61 35.87
CA SER A 75 -29.01 -30.38 36.49
C SER A 75 -29.21 -29.12 35.65
N GLY A 76 -29.75 -29.22 34.44
CA GLY A 76 -29.95 -28.07 33.53
C GLY A 76 -28.65 -27.40 33.06
N GLY A 77 -27.49 -28.01 33.34
CA GLY A 77 -26.17 -27.45 33.07
C GLY A 77 -25.41 -28.23 32.00
N PHE A 78 -24.49 -27.55 31.32
CA PHE A 78 -23.58 -28.13 30.34
C PHE A 78 -22.26 -28.55 31.01
N ARG A 79 -21.76 -29.74 30.68
CA ARG A 79 -20.42 -30.23 31.05
C ARG A 79 -19.54 -30.28 29.82
N PHE A 80 -18.31 -29.79 29.95
CA PHE A 80 -17.28 -29.91 28.93
C PHE A 80 -16.37 -31.07 29.29
N VAL A 81 -16.20 -32.05 28.40
CA VAL A 81 -15.42 -33.26 28.66
C VAL A 81 -14.41 -33.48 27.54
N ASP A 82 -13.19 -33.81 27.94
CA ASP A 82 -12.13 -34.31 27.06
C ASP A 82 -12.31 -35.82 26.84
N ASP A 83 -12.50 -36.24 25.59
CA ASP A 83 -12.71 -37.66 25.26
C ASP A 83 -11.48 -38.53 25.56
N GLU A 84 -10.27 -37.97 25.61
CA GLU A 84 -9.04 -38.75 25.77
C GLU A 84 -8.71 -39.01 27.25
N LYS A 85 -9.09 -38.08 28.12
CA LYS A 85 -8.79 -38.16 29.57
C LYS A 85 -10.01 -38.47 30.44
N SER A 86 -11.21 -38.53 29.86
CA SER A 86 -12.48 -38.68 30.58
C SER A 86 -12.66 -37.66 31.72
N SER A 87 -11.97 -36.51 31.64
CA SER A 87 -11.93 -35.50 32.68
C SER A 87 -12.87 -34.35 32.35
N VAL A 88 -13.56 -33.85 33.38
CA VAL A 88 -14.46 -32.70 33.25
C VAL A 88 -13.61 -31.43 33.21
N LEU A 89 -13.66 -30.72 32.09
CA LEU A 89 -12.96 -29.45 31.87
C LEU A 89 -13.70 -28.25 32.48
N GLY A 90 -15.00 -28.39 32.78
CA GLY A 90 -15.81 -27.38 33.48
C GLY A 90 -17.33 -27.64 33.42
N THR A 91 -18.07 -27.02 34.34
CA THR A 91 -19.54 -27.12 34.50
C THR A 91 -20.22 -25.75 34.37
N TYR A 92 -21.15 -25.59 33.43
CA TYR A 92 -21.82 -24.30 33.17
C TYR A 92 -22.72 -23.80 34.32
N SER A 93 -23.17 -24.68 35.22
CA SER A 93 -23.97 -24.28 36.39
C SER A 93 -23.21 -23.40 37.39
N GLU A 94 -21.87 -23.42 37.37
CA GLU A 94 -21.04 -22.54 38.23
C GLU A 94 -20.84 -21.14 37.64
N PHE A 95 -21.25 -20.90 36.38
CA PHE A 95 -20.82 -19.74 35.60
C PHE A 95 -21.95 -18.83 35.08
N ALA A 96 -23.22 -19.05 35.46
CA ALA A 96 -24.31 -18.13 35.11
C ALA A 96 -25.43 -18.06 36.17
N ARG A 97 -25.66 -16.86 36.71
CA ARG A 97 -26.97 -16.43 37.24
C ARG A 97 -27.84 -16.06 36.04
N GLY A 98 -28.99 -16.70 35.81
CA GLY A 98 -29.99 -16.09 34.93
C GLY A 98 -31.07 -16.97 34.28
N GLU A 99 -30.74 -18.10 33.66
CA GLU A 99 -31.74 -18.82 32.83
C GLU A 99 -31.71 -20.34 33.05
N ARG A 100 -32.86 -20.93 33.46
CA ARG A 100 -33.07 -22.39 33.57
C ARG A 100 -33.95 -22.86 32.42
N VAL A 101 -33.56 -23.94 31.73
CA VAL A 101 -34.40 -24.65 30.76
C VAL A 101 -35.09 -25.84 31.44
N SER A 102 -36.41 -25.94 31.29
CA SER A 102 -37.23 -27.02 31.86
C SER A 102 -37.11 -28.32 31.06
N ASN A 103 -37.18 -29.45 31.77
CA ASN A 103 -36.65 -30.75 31.38
C ASN A 103 -37.68 -31.71 30.74
N ARG A 104 -38.85 -31.20 30.36
CA ARG A 104 -40.01 -32.06 30.00
C ARG A 104 -40.00 -32.58 28.55
N ASP A 105 -39.27 -31.96 27.63
CA ASP A 105 -39.50 -32.20 26.19
C ASP A 105 -38.40 -32.98 25.42
N ILE A 106 -37.43 -33.60 26.10
CA ILE A 106 -36.30 -34.26 25.42
C ILE A 106 -36.41 -35.79 25.51
N ARG A 107 -36.66 -36.46 24.37
CA ARG A 107 -36.57 -37.94 24.19
C ARG A 107 -35.58 -38.31 23.07
N VAL A 108 -34.91 -39.45 23.23
CA VAL A 108 -33.80 -39.95 22.41
C VAL A 108 -34.06 -41.42 22.05
N SER A 109 -33.98 -41.81 20.77
CA SER A 109 -34.19 -43.18 20.22
C SER A 109 -33.09 -43.52 19.21
N GLY A 110 -32.73 -44.81 19.05
CA GLY A 110 -31.56 -45.22 18.25
C GLY A 110 -31.66 -46.53 17.46
N GLU A 111 -30.96 -46.56 16.32
CA GLU A 111 -30.68 -47.71 15.44
C GLU A 111 -29.28 -47.54 14.79
N HIS A 112 -28.57 -48.65 14.58
CA HIS A 112 -27.16 -48.73 14.12
C HIS A 112 -27.04 -48.89 12.60
N ALA A 113 -26.15 -48.12 11.95
CA ALA A 113 -25.59 -48.45 10.64
C ALA A 113 -24.18 -47.87 10.45
N SER A 114 -23.26 -48.66 9.88
CA SER A 114 -21.84 -48.37 9.69
C SER A 114 -21.54 -48.00 8.22
N THR A 115 -20.79 -46.93 7.96
CA THR A 115 -20.13 -46.71 6.65
C THR A 115 -18.78 -45.99 6.78
N ARG A 116 -17.76 -46.52 6.10
CA ARG A 116 -16.37 -46.01 6.00
C ARG A 116 -16.27 -44.80 5.07
N HIS A 117 -15.33 -43.88 5.34
CA HIS A 117 -15.01 -42.75 4.45
C HIS A 117 -13.56 -42.79 3.93
N HIS A 118 -13.42 -42.62 2.61
CA HIS A 118 -12.18 -42.35 1.89
C HIS A 118 -11.75 -40.88 2.07
N THR A 119 -10.45 -40.65 2.27
CA THR A 119 -9.81 -39.32 2.32
C THR A 119 -9.01 -39.04 1.06
N PRO A 120 -9.20 -37.90 0.34
CA PRO A 120 -8.26 -37.46 -0.68
C PRO A 120 -7.04 -36.79 -0.04
N SER A 121 -5.86 -37.18 -0.51
CA SER A 121 -4.55 -36.67 -0.11
C SER A 121 -4.27 -35.30 -0.74
N GLY A 122 -4.03 -34.29 0.11
CA GLY A 122 -3.71 -32.94 -0.37
C GLY A 122 -3.61 -31.91 0.76
N VAL A 123 -2.83 -32.19 1.80
CA VAL A 123 -2.55 -31.22 2.88
C VAL A 123 -1.03 -31.06 3.00
N ARG A 124 -0.50 -29.91 2.57
CA ARG A 124 0.85 -29.48 2.98
C ARG A 124 0.79 -29.01 4.43
N ARG A 125 1.87 -29.29 5.17
CA ARG A 125 1.99 -29.26 6.64
C ARG A 125 2.13 -27.86 7.26
N ASP A 126 1.71 -26.81 6.56
CA ASP A 126 1.75 -25.42 7.03
C ASP A 126 0.38 -24.78 6.74
N GLY A 127 -0.30 -24.34 7.80
CA GLY A 127 -1.68 -23.85 7.80
C GLY A 127 -1.92 -22.52 7.08
N ARG A 128 -1.04 -22.11 6.15
CA ARG A 128 -1.25 -20.92 5.30
C ARG A 128 -1.91 -21.31 3.99
N VAL A 129 -3.18 -20.96 3.86
CA VAL A 129 -3.87 -20.91 2.58
C VAL A 129 -3.28 -19.73 1.80
N SER A 130 -2.33 -20.01 0.91
CA SER A 130 -2.07 -19.10 -0.20
C SER A 130 -3.36 -19.02 -1.01
N ILE A 131 -4.02 -17.86 -1.00
CA ILE A 131 -5.15 -17.61 -1.91
C ILE A 131 -4.54 -17.41 -3.30
N ASP A 132 -4.15 -18.52 -3.90
CA ASP A 132 -3.79 -18.55 -5.29
C ASP A 132 -5.02 -18.10 -6.09
N ARG A 133 -4.88 -17.27 -7.12
CA ARG A 133 -6.02 -16.74 -7.92
C ARG A 133 -6.85 -17.86 -8.58
N VAL A 134 -6.34 -19.09 -8.56
CA VAL A 134 -7.02 -20.32 -8.96
C VAL A 134 -8.00 -20.80 -7.87
N THR A 135 -7.68 -20.65 -6.58
CA THR A 135 -8.50 -21.14 -5.45
C THR A 135 -9.76 -20.31 -5.18
N MET A 136 -9.71 -18.98 -5.36
CA MET A 136 -10.93 -18.12 -5.35
C MET A 136 -11.90 -18.53 -6.47
N ARG A 137 -11.35 -19.04 -7.59
CA ARG A 137 -12.08 -19.31 -8.84
C ARG A 137 -13.04 -20.50 -8.74
N GLU A 138 -12.79 -21.42 -7.81
CA GLU A 138 -13.68 -22.56 -7.53
C GLU A 138 -14.53 -22.38 -6.28
N ARG A 139 -14.10 -21.53 -5.33
CA ARG A 139 -14.75 -21.37 -4.03
C ARG A 139 -16.20 -20.88 -4.16
N TRP A 140 -16.43 -19.88 -5.01
CA TRP A 140 -17.76 -19.30 -5.22
C TRP A 140 -18.79 -20.32 -5.75
N LYS A 141 -18.38 -21.28 -6.59
CA LYS A 141 -19.28 -22.33 -7.11
C LYS A 141 -19.74 -23.27 -5.97
N ARG A 142 -18.79 -23.67 -5.13
CA ARG A 142 -19.06 -24.51 -3.96
C ARG A 142 -19.94 -23.78 -2.96
N ASP A 143 -19.71 -22.48 -2.75
CA ASP A 143 -20.53 -21.67 -1.85
C ASP A 143 -21.96 -21.50 -2.38
N LEU A 144 -22.14 -21.29 -3.69
CA LEU A 144 -23.45 -21.22 -4.34
C LEU A 144 -24.22 -22.54 -4.26
N GLU A 145 -23.55 -23.67 -4.52
CA GLU A 145 -24.16 -25.00 -4.37
C GLU A 145 -24.55 -25.28 -2.92
N ARG A 146 -23.69 -24.89 -1.97
CA ARG A 146 -23.95 -25.04 -0.53
C ARG A 146 -25.14 -24.18 -0.08
N TRP A 147 -25.29 -22.97 -0.61
CA TRP A 147 -26.44 -22.11 -0.32
C TRP A 147 -27.73 -22.61 -0.97
N ARG A 148 -27.65 -23.21 -2.17
CA ARG A 148 -28.77 -23.93 -2.80
C ARG A 148 -29.20 -25.12 -1.96
N THR A 149 -28.26 -25.96 -1.52
CA THR A 149 -28.58 -27.13 -0.66
C THR A 149 -29.09 -26.73 0.72
N ALA A 150 -28.67 -25.58 1.25
CA ALA A 150 -29.17 -25.03 2.51
C ALA A 150 -30.56 -24.37 2.39
N GLY A 151 -31.15 -24.33 1.18
CA GLY A 151 -32.46 -23.71 0.94
C GLY A 151 -32.45 -22.17 1.03
N ILE A 152 -31.25 -21.56 1.03
CA ILE A 152 -31.07 -20.10 1.07
C ILE A 152 -31.28 -19.49 -0.32
N LEU A 153 -30.96 -20.25 -1.37
CA LEU A 153 -31.16 -19.88 -2.77
C LEU A 153 -32.17 -20.81 -3.42
N ASP A 154 -33.19 -20.22 -4.04
CA ASP A 154 -34.12 -20.91 -4.92
C ASP A 154 -33.48 -21.26 -6.27
N GLU A 155 -33.99 -22.32 -6.91
CA GLU A 155 -33.48 -22.82 -8.19
C GLU A 155 -33.41 -21.74 -9.31
N PRO A 156 -34.42 -20.86 -9.48
CA PRO A 156 -34.38 -19.77 -10.45
C PRO A 156 -33.24 -18.77 -10.18
N THR A 157 -33.04 -18.35 -8.93
CA THR A 157 -31.99 -17.38 -8.57
C THR A 157 -30.60 -17.98 -8.69
N PHE A 158 -30.42 -19.26 -8.30
CA PHE A 158 -29.18 -19.99 -8.51
C PHE A 158 -28.78 -19.98 -10.00
N ARG A 159 -29.71 -20.33 -10.90
CA ARG A 159 -29.44 -20.32 -12.35
C ARG A 159 -29.10 -18.94 -12.87
N ARG A 160 -29.83 -17.89 -12.46
CA ARG A 160 -29.54 -16.50 -12.87
C ARG A 160 -28.15 -16.05 -12.45
N ILE A 161 -27.70 -16.40 -11.25
CA ILE A 161 -26.35 -16.05 -10.77
C ILE A 161 -25.28 -16.80 -11.57
N VAL A 162 -25.50 -18.10 -11.82
CA VAL A 162 -24.58 -18.92 -12.61
C VAL A 162 -24.49 -18.41 -14.05
N GLU A 163 -25.61 -18.07 -14.69
CA GLU A 163 -25.66 -17.51 -16.03
C GLU A 163 -25.00 -16.12 -16.10
N TYR A 164 -25.26 -15.25 -15.12
CA TYR A 164 -24.62 -13.93 -15.03
C TYR A 164 -23.10 -14.05 -14.90
N GLU A 165 -22.61 -14.91 -14.01
CA GLU A 165 -21.18 -15.18 -13.85
C GLU A 165 -20.57 -15.85 -15.08
N ALA A 166 -21.29 -16.76 -15.73
CA ALA A 166 -20.84 -17.40 -16.98
C ALA A 166 -20.77 -16.39 -18.13
N ALA A 167 -21.73 -15.47 -18.23
CA ALA A 167 -21.75 -14.40 -19.23
C ALA A 167 -20.64 -13.36 -18.98
N ALA A 168 -20.42 -12.94 -17.73
CA ALA A 168 -19.31 -12.06 -17.36
C ALA A 168 -17.93 -12.70 -17.67
N ARG A 169 -17.83 -14.03 -17.61
CA ARG A 169 -16.62 -14.79 -17.97
C ARG A 169 -16.48 -15.09 -19.47
N ARG A 170 -17.56 -15.00 -20.25
CA ARG A 170 -17.53 -15.09 -21.71
C ARG A 170 -16.99 -13.83 -22.37
N ALA A 171 -16.84 -12.73 -21.64
CA ALA A 171 -15.98 -11.62 -22.05
C ALA A 171 -14.55 -12.15 -22.17
N ARG A 172 -14.22 -12.69 -23.35
CA ARG A 172 -12.88 -13.21 -23.64
C ARG A 172 -11.89 -12.07 -23.39
N PRO A 173 -10.85 -12.28 -22.57
CA PRO A 173 -9.76 -11.32 -22.54
C PRO A 173 -9.27 -11.13 -23.97
N VAL A 174 -9.14 -9.87 -24.39
CA VAL A 174 -8.65 -9.53 -25.73
C VAL A 174 -7.35 -10.32 -25.95
N PRO A 175 -7.27 -11.18 -26.98
CA PRO A 175 -6.08 -12.00 -27.19
C PRO A 175 -4.86 -11.10 -27.28
N TRP A 176 -3.74 -11.51 -26.70
CA TRP A 176 -2.55 -10.67 -26.59
C TRP A 176 -2.07 -10.12 -27.95
N LEU A 177 -2.22 -10.91 -29.02
CA LEU A 177 -1.99 -10.51 -30.41
C LEU A 177 -2.88 -9.35 -30.83
N ALA A 178 -4.16 -9.33 -30.43
CA ALA A 178 -5.06 -8.22 -30.69
C ALA A 178 -4.66 -6.98 -29.87
N ILE A 179 -4.20 -7.12 -28.62
CA ILE A 179 -3.64 -5.99 -27.85
C ILE A 179 -2.40 -5.42 -28.55
N VAL A 180 -1.50 -6.29 -29.02
CA VAL A 180 -0.30 -5.88 -29.76
C VAL A 180 -0.69 -5.22 -31.09
N ALA A 181 -1.63 -5.79 -31.85
CA ALA A 181 -2.11 -5.22 -33.10
C ALA A 181 -2.85 -3.88 -32.89
N LEU A 182 -3.67 -3.76 -31.84
CA LEU A 182 -4.31 -2.51 -31.43
C LEU A 182 -3.27 -1.47 -30.99
N GLY A 183 -2.26 -1.88 -30.25
CA GLY A 183 -1.16 -1.02 -29.81
C GLY A 183 -0.34 -0.51 -30.98
N PHE A 184 0.05 -1.40 -31.90
CA PHE A 184 0.78 -1.05 -33.11
C PHE A 184 -0.08 -0.18 -34.03
N GLY A 185 -1.37 -0.52 -34.21
CA GLY A 185 -2.31 0.28 -34.98
C GLY A 185 -2.52 1.68 -34.40
N ALA A 186 -2.65 1.82 -33.07
CA ALA A 186 -2.75 3.12 -32.41
C ALA A 186 -1.45 3.92 -32.54
N LEU A 187 -0.29 3.26 -32.41
CA LEU A 187 1.02 3.89 -32.58
C LEU A 187 1.23 4.35 -34.03
N SER A 188 0.96 3.49 -35.01
CA SER A 188 1.07 3.80 -36.43
C SER A 188 0.08 4.89 -36.86
N LEU A 189 -1.15 4.87 -36.34
CA LEU A 189 -2.12 5.95 -36.57
C LEU A 189 -1.63 7.26 -35.97
N GLY A 190 -1.15 7.24 -34.72
CA GLY A 190 -0.57 8.42 -34.07
C GLY A 190 0.63 8.97 -34.83
N ALA A 191 1.56 8.10 -35.23
CA ALA A 191 2.72 8.46 -36.04
C ALA A 191 2.30 9.01 -37.41
N GLY A 192 1.33 8.39 -38.09
CA GLY A 192 0.81 8.85 -39.36
C GLY A 192 0.15 10.22 -39.26
N VAL A 193 -0.64 10.47 -38.23
CA VAL A 193 -1.23 11.80 -37.96
C VAL A 193 -0.14 12.83 -37.70
N LEU A 194 0.86 12.51 -36.87
CA LEU A 194 1.99 13.41 -36.58
C LEU A 194 2.80 13.71 -37.84
N LEU A 195 3.11 12.69 -38.66
CA LEU A 195 3.83 12.87 -39.92
C LEU A 195 3.02 13.69 -40.93
N PHE A 196 1.72 13.47 -41.02
CA PHE A 196 0.83 14.26 -41.89
C PHE A 196 0.80 15.73 -41.45
N VAL A 197 0.63 15.98 -40.15
CA VAL A 197 0.66 17.35 -39.61
C VAL A 197 2.04 17.99 -39.83
N ALA A 198 3.12 17.26 -39.58
CA ALA A 198 4.49 17.73 -39.77
C ALA A 198 4.77 18.08 -41.24
N ALA A 199 4.33 17.25 -42.19
CA ALA A 199 4.52 17.49 -43.62
C ALA A 199 3.81 18.76 -44.14
N HIS A 200 2.72 19.17 -43.48
CA HIS A 200 2.00 20.40 -43.82
C HIS A 200 2.31 21.57 -42.89
N TRP A 201 3.14 21.37 -41.86
CA TRP A 201 3.31 22.31 -40.77
C TRP A 201 3.76 23.68 -41.25
N ASP A 202 4.76 23.71 -42.13
CA ASP A 202 5.37 24.94 -42.63
C ASP A 202 4.40 25.76 -43.50
N ALA A 203 3.46 25.11 -44.19
CA ALA A 203 2.47 25.76 -45.05
C ALA A 203 1.28 26.37 -44.26
N LEU A 204 1.08 25.99 -43.00
CA LEU A 204 -0.04 26.47 -42.19
C LEU A 204 0.22 27.86 -41.60
N SER A 205 -0.80 28.72 -41.64
CA SER A 205 -0.78 29.98 -40.90
C SER A 205 -0.68 29.74 -39.38
N PRO A 206 -0.15 30.69 -38.60
CA PRO A 206 -0.09 30.56 -37.14
C PRO A 206 -1.45 30.24 -36.50
N GLY A 207 -2.53 30.87 -36.99
CA GLY A 207 -3.89 30.60 -36.54
C GLY A 207 -4.34 29.16 -36.80
N ASN A 208 -4.01 28.59 -37.96
CA ASN A 208 -4.36 27.20 -38.27
C ASN A 208 -3.55 26.20 -37.44
N ARG A 209 -2.25 26.46 -37.23
CA ARG A 209 -1.41 25.65 -36.32
C ARG A 209 -2.00 25.64 -34.91
N PHE A 210 -2.37 26.81 -34.39
CA PHE A 210 -3.00 26.94 -33.07
C PHE A 210 -4.35 26.22 -33.00
N ALA A 211 -5.20 26.36 -34.04
CA ALA A 211 -6.49 25.69 -34.11
C ALA A 211 -6.35 24.16 -34.08
N ILE A 212 -5.39 23.59 -34.81
CA ILE A 212 -5.09 22.14 -34.77
C ILE A 212 -4.68 21.71 -33.35
N VAL A 213 -3.75 22.45 -32.75
CA VAL A 213 -3.23 22.16 -31.40
C VAL A 213 -4.35 22.15 -30.36
N ILE A 214 -5.20 23.18 -30.33
CA ILE A 214 -6.35 23.25 -29.41
C ILE A 214 -7.39 22.17 -29.73
N SER A 215 -7.62 21.87 -31.00
CA SER A 215 -8.56 20.82 -31.41
C SER A 215 -8.13 19.45 -30.91
N VAL A 216 -6.83 19.14 -30.89
CA VAL A 216 -6.31 17.88 -30.32
C VAL A 216 -6.63 17.78 -28.83
N VAL A 217 -6.36 18.84 -28.06
CA VAL A 217 -6.69 18.89 -26.61
C VAL A 217 -8.19 18.68 -26.42
N GLY A 218 -9.02 19.42 -27.15
CA GLY A 218 -10.48 19.34 -27.10
C GLY A 218 -11.01 17.95 -27.48
N ALA A 219 -10.50 17.37 -28.57
CA ALA A 219 -10.92 16.04 -29.06
C ALA A 219 -10.58 14.93 -28.07
N LEU A 220 -9.44 15.00 -27.37
CA LEU A 220 -9.08 14.03 -26.34
C LEU A 220 -10.03 14.11 -25.13
N HIS A 221 -10.36 15.31 -24.66
CA HIS A 221 -11.34 15.46 -23.57
C HIS A 221 -12.76 15.09 -24.00
N LEU A 222 -13.18 15.47 -25.20
CA LEU A 222 -14.49 15.11 -25.77
C LEU A 222 -14.61 13.60 -25.95
N GLY A 223 -13.59 12.96 -26.51
CA GLY A 223 -13.53 11.50 -26.64
C GLY A 223 -13.61 10.80 -25.28
N GLY A 224 -12.94 11.34 -24.25
CA GLY A 224 -13.06 10.85 -22.88
C GLY A 224 -14.49 10.93 -22.34
N MET A 225 -15.15 12.07 -22.56
CA MET A 225 -16.55 12.27 -22.17
C MET A 225 -17.48 11.25 -22.86
N LEU A 226 -17.35 11.08 -24.17
CA LEU A 226 -18.16 10.16 -24.96
C LEU A 226 -17.92 8.68 -24.59
N ALA A 227 -16.69 8.34 -24.20
CA ALA A 227 -16.32 6.99 -23.79
C ALA A 227 -16.75 6.63 -22.36
N THR A 228 -17.14 7.60 -21.53
CA THR A 228 -17.32 7.42 -20.07
C THR A 228 -18.37 6.35 -19.73
N LEU A 229 -19.45 6.25 -20.51
CA LEU A 229 -20.54 5.30 -20.25
C LEU A 229 -20.23 3.87 -20.73
N ARG A 230 -19.33 3.71 -21.71
CA ARG A 230 -19.07 2.41 -22.37
C ARG A 230 -17.74 1.79 -21.95
N LEU A 231 -16.69 2.61 -21.83
CA LEU A 231 -15.31 2.19 -21.57
C LEU A 231 -14.64 3.14 -20.54
N PRO A 232 -14.98 3.04 -19.24
CA PRO A 232 -14.52 4.01 -18.22
C PRO A 232 -12.99 4.11 -18.08
N TRP A 233 -12.27 3.01 -18.30
CA TRP A 233 -10.81 3.00 -18.25
C TRP A 233 -10.20 3.78 -19.44
N PHE A 234 -10.80 3.66 -20.62
CA PHE A 234 -10.37 4.35 -21.82
C PHE A 234 -10.72 5.84 -21.74
N ALA A 235 -11.89 6.17 -21.18
CA ALA A 235 -12.27 7.55 -20.87
C ALA A 235 -11.25 8.24 -19.95
N THR A 236 -10.84 7.55 -18.88
CA THR A 236 -9.81 8.04 -17.96
C THR A 236 -8.47 8.27 -18.67
N ALA A 237 -8.09 7.36 -19.58
CA ALA A 237 -6.86 7.48 -20.37
C ALA A 237 -6.92 8.65 -21.35
N LEU A 238 -8.04 8.86 -22.06
CA LEU A 238 -8.23 9.97 -22.98
C LEU A 238 -8.21 11.33 -22.26
N HIS A 239 -8.83 11.44 -21.08
CA HIS A 239 -8.72 12.66 -20.29
C HIS A 239 -7.30 12.91 -19.77
N ALA A 240 -6.58 11.86 -19.38
CA ALA A 240 -5.17 11.99 -18.97
C ALA A 240 -4.29 12.42 -20.16
N ALA A 241 -4.53 11.85 -21.34
CA ALA A 241 -3.87 12.27 -22.58
C ALA A 241 -4.20 13.72 -22.95
N GLY A 242 -5.46 14.15 -22.76
CA GLY A 242 -5.89 15.54 -22.92
C GLY A 242 -5.09 16.49 -22.03
N THR A 243 -5.01 16.20 -20.72
CA THR A 243 -4.20 16.99 -19.78
C THR A 243 -2.70 16.98 -20.13
N ALA A 244 -2.15 15.86 -20.60
CA ALA A 244 -0.76 15.80 -21.06
C ALA A 244 -0.55 16.67 -22.31
N SER A 245 -1.47 16.58 -23.27
CA SER A 245 -1.43 17.34 -24.53
C SER A 245 -1.56 18.85 -24.30
N LEU A 246 -2.21 19.29 -23.22
CA LEU A 246 -2.26 20.70 -22.83
C LEU A 246 -0.85 21.28 -22.61
N GLY A 247 0.07 20.52 -21.99
CA GLY A 247 1.46 20.96 -21.83
C GLY A 247 2.17 21.17 -23.17
N ALA A 248 2.01 20.22 -24.09
CA ALA A 248 2.53 20.34 -25.46
C ALA A 248 1.89 21.53 -26.21
N ALA A 249 0.59 21.74 -26.03
CA ALA A 249 -0.15 22.84 -26.64
C ALA A 249 0.35 24.20 -26.15
N LEU A 250 0.59 24.36 -24.84
CA LEU A 250 1.13 25.58 -24.25
C LEU A 250 2.53 25.89 -24.79
N TYR A 251 3.40 24.88 -24.87
CA TYR A 251 4.73 25.02 -25.44
C TYR A 251 4.69 25.42 -26.93
N LEU A 252 3.91 24.70 -27.74
CA LEU A 252 3.76 25.01 -29.17
C LEU A 252 3.14 26.38 -29.41
N THR A 253 2.21 26.82 -28.56
CA THR A 253 1.63 28.18 -28.66
C THR A 253 2.71 29.24 -28.51
N GLY A 254 3.64 29.05 -27.56
CA GLY A 254 4.81 29.93 -27.41
C GLY A 254 5.64 30.01 -28.69
N GLN A 255 5.92 28.86 -29.33
CA GLN A 255 6.66 28.81 -30.60
C GLN A 255 5.89 29.43 -31.78
N ILE A 256 4.59 29.12 -31.92
CA ILE A 256 3.76 29.55 -33.06
C ILE A 256 3.66 31.08 -33.11
N PHE A 257 3.53 31.72 -31.95
CA PHE A 257 3.34 33.17 -31.84
C PHE A 257 4.60 33.94 -31.41
N ASN A 258 5.75 33.26 -31.27
CA ASN A 258 6.99 33.85 -30.77
C ASN A 258 6.79 34.65 -29.46
N LEU A 259 6.02 34.09 -28.52
CA LEU A 259 5.76 34.76 -27.24
C LEU A 259 7.06 34.90 -26.44
N PRO A 260 7.24 36.01 -25.71
CA PRO A 260 8.40 36.18 -24.84
C PRO A 260 8.50 35.01 -23.84
N GLU A 261 9.72 34.60 -23.54
CA GLU A 261 10.04 33.37 -22.82
C GLU A 261 9.60 33.43 -21.35
N ASN A 262 8.32 33.17 -21.09
CA ASN A 262 7.73 33.03 -19.75
C ASN A 262 7.41 31.57 -19.44
N TRP A 263 8.38 30.68 -19.65
CA TRP A 263 8.19 29.22 -19.53
C TRP A 263 7.55 28.77 -18.21
N THR A 264 7.77 29.49 -17.10
CA THR A 264 7.11 29.25 -15.80
C THR A 264 5.60 29.49 -15.85
N GLY A 265 5.15 30.49 -16.61
CA GLY A 265 3.73 30.77 -16.87
C GLY A 265 3.06 29.67 -17.69
N GLY A 266 3.78 29.07 -18.64
CA GLY A 266 3.32 27.85 -19.33
C GLY A 266 3.15 26.68 -18.35
N LEU A 267 4.12 26.47 -17.47
CA LEU A 267 4.04 25.42 -16.44
C LEU A 267 2.90 25.66 -15.44
N PHE A 268 2.64 26.92 -15.07
CA PHE A 268 1.48 27.33 -14.26
C PHE A 268 0.15 26.95 -14.92
N LEU A 269 -0.05 27.33 -16.18
CA LEU A 269 -1.30 27.04 -16.90
C LEU A 269 -1.51 25.53 -17.04
N TRP A 270 -0.44 24.76 -17.19
CA TRP A 270 -0.50 23.31 -17.21
C TRP A 270 -0.90 22.73 -15.84
N ALA A 271 -0.27 23.21 -14.76
CA ALA A 271 -0.63 22.83 -13.39
C ALA A 271 -2.08 23.17 -13.06
N LEU A 272 -2.55 24.36 -13.47
CA LEU A 272 -3.94 24.79 -13.31
C LEU A 272 -4.90 23.87 -14.09
N GLY A 273 -4.58 23.55 -15.35
CA GLY A 273 -5.37 22.62 -16.14
C GLY A 273 -5.47 21.23 -15.50
N ALA A 274 -4.38 20.72 -14.93
CA ALA A 274 -4.38 19.46 -14.19
C ALA A 274 -5.20 19.52 -12.90
N LEU A 275 -5.14 20.63 -12.15
CA LEU A 275 -5.96 20.85 -10.96
C LEU A 275 -7.45 20.89 -11.30
N VAL A 276 -7.84 21.63 -12.34
CA VAL A 276 -9.22 21.69 -12.83
C VAL A 276 -9.68 20.31 -13.29
N ALA A 277 -8.88 19.60 -14.08
CA ALA A 277 -9.20 18.25 -14.54
C ALA A 277 -9.37 17.28 -13.36
N TRP A 278 -8.53 17.41 -12.32
CA TRP A 278 -8.67 16.61 -11.10
C TRP A 278 -9.92 16.96 -10.31
N ALA A 279 -10.24 18.24 -10.13
CA ALA A 279 -11.44 18.71 -9.44
C ALA A 279 -12.74 18.25 -10.12
N LEU A 280 -12.73 18.14 -11.45
CA LEU A 280 -13.89 17.67 -12.23
C LEU A 280 -14.03 16.14 -12.23
N GLN A 281 -12.92 15.39 -12.34
CA GLN A 281 -12.96 13.94 -12.59
C GLN A 281 -12.64 13.06 -11.38
N TRP A 282 -11.94 13.61 -10.38
CA TRP A 282 -11.46 12.89 -9.20
C TRP A 282 -10.64 11.63 -9.53
N SER A 283 -10.03 11.59 -10.72
CA SER A 283 -9.30 10.42 -11.21
C SER A 283 -7.83 10.47 -10.79
N ALA A 284 -7.25 9.29 -10.56
CA ALA A 284 -5.88 9.16 -10.08
C ALA A 284 -4.82 9.74 -11.04
N PRO A 285 -4.95 9.62 -12.37
CA PRO A 285 -4.01 10.25 -13.31
C PRO A 285 -4.01 11.78 -13.23
N GLN A 286 -5.19 12.40 -13.08
CA GLN A 286 -5.29 13.87 -12.95
C GLN A 286 -4.68 14.35 -11.63
N ALA A 287 -4.92 13.61 -10.55
CA ALA A 287 -4.24 13.86 -9.29
C ALA A 287 -2.71 13.73 -9.42
N ALA A 288 -2.23 12.79 -10.23
CA ALA A 288 -0.80 12.60 -10.50
C ALA A 288 -0.20 13.83 -11.21
N PHE A 289 -0.87 14.31 -12.27
CA PHE A 289 -0.45 15.52 -12.97
C PHE A 289 -0.42 16.72 -12.02
N ALA A 290 -1.49 16.95 -11.25
CA ALA A 290 -1.52 18.04 -10.28
C ALA A 290 -0.40 17.92 -9.23
N ALA A 291 -0.17 16.72 -8.70
CA ALA A 291 0.85 16.45 -7.68
C ALA A 291 2.29 16.65 -8.18
N VAL A 292 2.54 16.56 -9.49
CA VAL A 292 3.86 16.80 -10.08
C VAL A 292 3.99 18.25 -10.57
N LEU A 293 3.00 18.75 -11.30
CA LEU A 293 3.07 20.04 -11.97
C LEU A 293 2.97 21.22 -11.00
N VAL A 294 2.19 21.11 -9.91
CA VAL A 294 2.08 22.20 -8.93
C VAL A 294 3.41 22.44 -8.20
N PRO A 295 4.08 21.43 -7.60
CA PRO A 295 5.41 21.65 -7.04
C PRO A 295 6.44 22.08 -8.08
N ALA A 296 6.40 21.51 -9.29
CA ALA A 296 7.33 21.90 -10.36
C ALA A 296 7.17 23.38 -10.74
N TRP A 297 5.94 23.88 -10.87
CA TRP A 297 5.67 25.29 -11.13
C TRP A 297 6.19 26.18 -10.00
N LEU A 298 5.90 25.85 -8.73
CA LEU A 298 6.34 26.66 -7.59
C LEU A 298 7.86 26.78 -7.51
N VAL A 299 8.57 25.68 -7.75
CA VAL A 299 10.03 25.65 -7.77
C VAL A 299 10.58 26.44 -8.96
N ALA A 300 9.98 26.28 -10.14
CA ALA A 300 10.37 27.02 -11.34
C ALA A 300 10.16 28.55 -11.18
N GLU A 301 9.00 28.96 -10.67
CA GLU A 301 8.67 30.36 -10.40
C GLU A 301 9.64 30.97 -9.38
N ARG A 302 9.96 30.21 -8.32
CA ARG A 302 10.95 30.61 -7.32
C ARG A 302 12.34 30.75 -7.92
N ALA A 303 12.78 29.81 -8.75
CA ALA A 303 14.07 29.85 -9.43
C ALA A 303 14.23 31.11 -10.31
N VAL A 304 13.16 31.54 -10.99
CA VAL A 304 13.18 32.77 -11.82
C VAL A 304 13.13 34.05 -10.98
N ARG A 305 12.50 34.01 -9.80
CA ARG A 305 12.43 35.16 -8.88
C ARG A 305 13.70 35.38 -8.06
N LEU A 306 14.57 34.38 -7.97
CA LEU A 306 15.88 34.56 -7.36
C LEU A 306 16.72 35.49 -8.22
N GLU A 307 17.47 36.38 -7.57
CA GLU A 307 18.46 37.20 -8.26
C GLU A 307 19.51 36.29 -8.94
N PRO A 308 20.25 36.78 -9.95
CA PRO A 308 21.39 36.03 -10.46
C PRO A 308 22.32 35.62 -9.31
N GLY A 309 22.63 34.34 -9.22
CA GLY A 309 23.32 33.74 -8.08
C GLY A 309 23.81 32.33 -8.39
N ALA A 310 24.51 31.74 -7.43
CA ALA A 310 25.00 30.37 -7.50
C ALA A 310 24.52 29.57 -6.30
N GLY A 311 24.49 28.24 -6.42
CA GLY A 311 24.02 27.33 -5.38
C GLY A 311 22.53 26.99 -5.50
N VAL A 312 21.99 26.39 -4.45
CA VAL A 312 20.69 25.73 -4.46
C VAL A 312 19.70 26.37 -3.48
N ASP A 313 18.47 26.62 -3.92
CA ASP A 313 17.44 27.24 -3.09
C ASP A 313 16.92 26.30 -2.00
N LEU A 314 17.23 26.67 -0.75
CA LEU A 314 16.87 25.90 0.43
C LEU A 314 15.37 25.82 0.65
N ALA A 315 14.62 26.90 0.41
CA ALA A 315 13.17 26.91 0.61
C ALA A 315 12.48 25.92 -0.34
N ALA A 316 12.87 25.93 -1.62
CA ALA A 316 12.38 24.98 -2.61
C ALA A 316 12.72 23.53 -2.22
N ALA A 317 13.95 23.28 -1.74
CA ALA A 317 14.39 21.95 -1.36
C ALA A 317 13.68 21.39 -0.12
N GLN A 318 13.46 22.22 0.90
CA GLN A 318 12.65 21.89 2.07
C GLN A 318 11.21 21.57 1.68
N GLY A 319 10.60 22.42 0.85
CA GLY A 319 9.21 22.25 0.42
C GLY A 319 9.00 20.97 -0.38
N LEU A 320 9.90 20.67 -1.33
CA LEU A 320 9.87 19.42 -2.10
C LEU A 320 10.06 18.19 -1.20
N THR A 321 11.01 18.23 -0.26
CA THR A 321 11.25 17.11 0.65
C THR A 321 10.04 16.83 1.53
N LEU A 322 9.46 17.89 2.11
CA LEU A 322 8.27 17.77 2.94
C LEU A 322 7.07 17.28 2.12
N MET A 323 6.90 17.76 0.88
CA MET A 323 5.86 17.29 -0.03
C MET A 323 6.02 15.80 -0.39
N SER A 324 7.24 15.36 -0.72
CA SER A 324 7.56 13.95 -1.00
C SER A 324 7.18 13.05 0.17
N ILE A 325 7.47 13.47 1.42
CA ILE A 325 7.11 12.71 2.62
C ILE A 325 5.61 12.72 2.86
N VAL A 326 4.92 13.86 2.69
CA VAL A 326 3.45 13.95 2.80
C VAL A 326 2.77 13.01 1.79
N TYR A 327 3.27 12.98 0.55
CA TYR A 327 2.81 12.06 -0.50
C TYR A 327 3.06 10.60 -0.14
N LEU A 328 4.28 10.26 0.29
CA LEU A 328 4.66 8.91 0.70
C LEU A 328 3.73 8.39 1.82
N LEU A 329 3.41 9.28 2.77
CA LEU A 329 2.60 8.98 3.95
C LEU A 329 1.08 9.14 3.72
N ALA A 330 0.65 9.49 2.50
CA ALA A 330 -0.77 9.60 2.14
C ALA A 330 -1.56 8.29 2.36
N ARG A 331 -0.85 7.15 2.44
CA ARG A 331 -1.39 5.78 2.65
C ARG A 331 -1.06 5.15 4.00
N LEU A 332 -0.64 5.90 5.01
CA LEU A 332 -0.47 5.36 6.35
C LEU A 332 -1.78 4.70 6.85
N PRO A 333 -1.76 3.46 7.36
CA PRO A 333 -2.94 2.83 7.97
C PRO A 333 -3.47 3.71 9.10
N ALA A 334 -4.80 3.88 9.17
CA ALA A 334 -5.40 4.52 10.33
C ALA A 334 -5.16 3.62 11.56
N PRO A 335 -4.94 4.18 12.77
CA PRO A 335 -4.58 3.41 13.97
C PRO A 335 -5.54 2.25 14.30
N ASP A 336 -6.83 2.35 13.96
CA ASP A 336 -7.88 1.46 14.48
C ASP A 336 -8.78 0.78 13.44
N VAL A 337 -8.37 0.65 12.17
CA VAL A 337 -9.26 0.06 11.14
C VAL A 337 -8.69 -1.25 10.62
N ASP A 338 -9.36 -2.35 10.99
CA ASP A 338 -9.14 -3.69 10.46
C ASP A 338 -9.32 -3.67 8.92
N ASP A 339 -8.25 -3.92 8.17
CA ASP A 339 -8.17 -3.79 6.70
C ASP A 339 -9.07 -4.79 5.95
N THR A 340 -9.78 -5.67 6.67
CA THR A 340 -10.54 -6.79 6.13
C THR A 340 -11.88 -6.38 5.48
N HIS A 341 -12.42 -5.19 5.78
CA HIS A 341 -13.78 -4.82 5.36
C HIS A 341 -13.92 -3.45 4.65
N ARG A 342 -12.83 -2.78 4.28
CA ARG A 342 -12.92 -1.46 3.64
C ARG A 342 -13.28 -1.59 2.15
N ARG A 343 -14.51 -1.20 1.78
CA ARG A 343 -14.86 -0.95 0.37
C ARG A 343 -13.85 0.06 -0.21
N PRO A 344 -13.29 -0.18 -1.41
CA PRO A 344 -12.37 0.77 -2.03
C PRO A 344 -13.10 2.09 -2.30
N ASP A 345 -12.80 3.13 -1.51
CA ASP A 345 -13.21 4.50 -1.78
C ASP A 345 -12.51 4.99 -3.07
N ARG A 346 -13.17 5.83 -3.87
CA ARG A 346 -12.60 6.53 -5.03
C ARG A 346 -11.27 7.23 -4.70
N THR A 347 -11.10 7.74 -3.47
CA THR A 347 -9.85 8.37 -3.02
C THR A 347 -8.68 7.40 -2.82
N THR A 348 -8.95 6.09 -2.76
CA THR A 348 -7.94 5.05 -2.50
C THR A 348 -6.90 5.00 -3.63
N ASN A 349 -7.34 5.13 -4.89
CA ASN A 349 -6.44 5.12 -6.05
C ASN A 349 -5.57 6.38 -6.08
N THR A 350 -6.15 7.55 -5.81
CA THR A 350 -5.42 8.81 -5.69
C THR A 350 -4.34 8.73 -4.63
N ARG A 351 -4.68 8.28 -3.40
CA ARG A 351 -3.69 8.08 -2.33
C ARG A 351 -2.59 7.09 -2.70
N ARG A 352 -2.89 6.09 -3.57
CA ARG A 352 -1.89 5.15 -4.08
C ARG A 352 -0.87 5.84 -4.97
N VAL A 353 -1.37 6.64 -5.91
CA VAL A 353 -0.52 7.34 -6.86
C VAL A 353 0.31 8.38 -6.14
N LEU A 354 -0.27 9.14 -5.19
CA LEU A 354 0.48 10.03 -4.32
C LEU A 354 1.57 9.28 -3.54
N SER A 355 1.26 8.16 -2.91
CA SER A 355 2.26 7.33 -2.21
C SER A 355 3.40 6.86 -3.11
N LEU A 356 3.10 6.48 -4.35
CA LEU A 356 4.11 6.09 -5.33
C LEU A 356 4.97 7.28 -5.76
N LEU A 357 4.34 8.42 -6.07
CA LEU A 357 5.02 9.65 -6.43
C LEU A 357 5.93 10.13 -5.29
N GLY A 358 5.45 10.11 -4.05
CA GLY A 358 6.26 10.45 -2.88
C GLY A 358 7.44 9.51 -2.68
N ALA A 359 7.28 8.21 -2.90
CA ALA A 359 8.38 7.24 -2.84
C ALA A 359 9.45 7.50 -3.91
N ILE A 360 9.03 7.80 -5.14
CA ILE A 360 9.93 8.11 -6.26
C ILE A 360 10.61 9.46 -6.03
N ALA A 361 9.84 10.49 -5.63
CA ALA A 361 10.31 11.86 -5.45
C ALA A 361 11.17 12.04 -4.20
N LEU A 362 11.06 11.15 -3.20
CA LEU A 362 11.86 11.24 -1.97
C LEU A 362 13.36 11.30 -2.28
N PHE A 363 13.83 10.50 -3.23
CA PHE A 363 15.24 10.47 -3.61
C PHE A 363 15.74 11.81 -4.17
N PRO A 364 15.22 12.31 -5.30
CA PRO A 364 15.69 13.59 -5.84
C PRO A 364 15.41 14.76 -4.89
N SER A 365 14.33 14.74 -4.09
CA SER A 365 14.07 15.82 -3.13
C SER A 365 15.08 15.85 -1.98
N VAL A 366 15.48 14.69 -1.45
CA VAL A 366 16.49 14.61 -0.38
C VAL A 366 17.87 14.98 -0.91
N ALA A 367 18.22 14.53 -2.13
CA ALA A 367 19.46 14.96 -2.78
C ALA A 367 19.48 16.48 -2.99
N TYR A 368 18.35 17.05 -3.41
CA TYR A 368 18.21 18.50 -3.56
C TYR A 368 18.32 19.24 -2.21
N LEU A 369 17.73 18.70 -1.14
CA LEU A 369 17.89 19.24 0.23
C LEU A 369 19.34 19.16 0.70
N PHE A 370 20.02 18.06 0.45
CA PHE A 370 21.45 17.93 0.73
C PHE A 370 22.25 19.04 0.03
N LEU A 371 22.08 19.18 -1.28
CA LEU A 371 22.80 20.18 -2.07
C LEU A 371 22.47 21.61 -1.62
N ALA A 372 21.23 21.85 -1.17
CA ALA A 372 20.84 23.15 -0.60
C ALA A 372 21.48 23.45 0.76
N LEU A 373 21.79 22.43 1.55
CA LEU A 373 22.48 22.58 2.83
C LEU A 373 23.99 22.70 2.65
N ASP A 374 24.55 21.98 1.67
CA ASP A 374 25.99 21.96 1.38
C ASP A 374 26.44 23.15 0.53
N THR A 375 25.61 23.53 -0.45
CA THR A 375 25.84 24.62 -1.40
C THR A 375 24.64 25.58 -1.44
N PRO A 376 24.32 26.28 -0.32
CA PRO A 376 23.17 27.16 -0.27
C PRO A 376 23.28 28.28 -1.31
N TRP A 377 22.13 28.62 -1.89
CA TRP A 377 22.05 29.69 -2.86
C TRP A 377 22.54 31.02 -2.28
N HIS A 378 23.35 31.74 -3.06
CA HIS A 378 23.86 33.07 -2.73
C HIS A 378 23.88 33.97 -3.98
N PRO A 379 23.60 35.28 -3.84
CA PRO A 379 23.57 36.21 -4.96
C PRO A 379 24.98 36.48 -5.52
N SER A 380 25.05 36.73 -6.85
CA SER A 380 26.26 37.08 -7.59
C SER A 380 26.72 38.51 -7.26
N GLY A 381 27.22 38.72 -6.05
CA GLY A 381 27.66 40.03 -5.57
C GLY A 381 28.39 40.04 -4.23
N GLY A 382 28.60 38.88 -3.60
CA GLY A 382 29.50 38.70 -2.45
C GLY A 382 29.05 39.33 -1.12
N GLY A 383 27.79 39.78 -1.00
CA GLY A 383 27.26 40.35 0.23
C GLY A 383 26.36 39.37 0.99
N ALA A 384 26.58 39.23 2.30
CA ALA A 384 25.58 38.65 3.20
C ALA A 384 24.36 39.58 3.19
N ARG A 385 23.30 39.18 2.48
CA ARG A 385 22.05 39.93 2.46
C ARG A 385 21.18 39.50 3.65
N PRO A 386 20.60 40.44 4.42
CA PRO A 386 19.62 40.08 5.43
C PRO A 386 18.42 39.36 4.79
N LEU A 387 17.85 38.39 5.52
CA LEU A 387 16.66 37.64 5.11
C LEU A 387 15.57 38.60 4.61
N GLY A 388 15.30 38.58 3.31
CA GLY A 388 14.27 39.41 2.72
C GLY A 388 12.88 38.91 3.08
N SER A 389 11.87 39.79 3.02
CA SER A 389 10.47 39.39 3.16
C SER A 389 10.06 38.30 2.16
N GLY A 390 10.63 38.32 0.95
CA GLY A 390 10.45 37.28 -0.06
C GLY A 390 11.01 35.91 0.35
N ASP A 391 12.15 35.87 1.03
CA ASP A 391 12.75 34.62 1.50
C ASP A 391 11.95 34.03 2.66
N ILE A 392 11.49 34.88 3.58
CA ILE A 392 10.58 34.46 4.66
C ILE A 392 9.29 33.89 4.08
N ALA A 393 8.69 34.57 3.11
CA ALA A 393 7.49 34.09 2.43
C ALA A 393 7.72 32.74 1.73
N ALA A 394 8.88 32.55 1.09
CA ALA A 394 9.23 31.29 0.45
C ALA A 394 9.31 30.12 1.45
N HIS A 395 9.96 30.32 2.60
CA HIS A 395 10.00 29.31 3.66
C HIS A 395 8.61 29.04 4.24
N VAL A 396 7.80 30.07 4.48
CA VAL A 396 6.42 29.89 4.95
C VAL A 396 5.61 29.05 3.96
N VAL A 397 5.70 29.33 2.66
CA VAL A 397 5.00 28.54 1.62
C VAL A 397 5.54 27.10 1.55
N ALA A 398 6.86 26.93 1.62
CA ALA A 398 7.53 25.63 1.58
C ALA A 398 7.07 24.68 2.69
N PHE A 399 6.78 25.20 3.88
CA PHE A 399 6.24 24.41 4.99
C PHE A 399 4.71 24.35 5.01
N ALA A 400 4.04 25.49 4.86
CA ALA A 400 2.59 25.57 5.02
C ALA A 400 1.84 24.75 3.97
N LEU A 401 2.30 24.75 2.71
CA LEU A 401 1.58 24.08 1.63
C LEU A 401 1.60 22.53 1.76
N PRO A 402 2.75 21.86 1.94
CA PRO A 402 2.76 20.43 2.22
C PRO A 402 2.00 20.05 3.49
N LEU A 403 2.14 20.84 4.56
CA LEU A 403 1.47 20.55 5.83
C LEU A 403 -0.06 20.70 5.73
N ALA A 404 -0.55 21.73 5.06
CA ALA A 404 -1.97 21.92 4.78
C ALA A 404 -2.52 20.72 3.98
N LEU A 405 -1.78 20.27 2.96
CA LEU A 405 -2.15 19.08 2.21
C LEU A 405 -2.14 17.81 3.07
N GLY A 406 -1.14 17.68 3.95
CA GLY A 406 -1.08 16.63 4.96
C GLY A 406 -2.32 16.61 5.86
N ILE A 407 -2.76 17.79 6.33
CA ILE A 407 -3.98 17.96 7.12
C ILE A 407 -5.22 17.54 6.31
N VAL A 408 -5.32 17.93 5.04
CA VAL A 408 -6.44 17.52 4.16
C VAL A 408 -6.46 16.01 3.96
N LEU A 409 -5.31 15.37 3.74
CA LEU A 409 -5.20 13.94 3.47
C LEU A 409 -5.43 13.07 4.72
N ARG A 410 -4.99 13.53 5.89
CA ARG A 410 -4.89 12.74 7.13
C ARG A 410 -5.83 13.19 8.24
N ARG A 411 -6.37 14.40 8.18
CA ARG A 411 -7.27 15.00 9.19
C ARG A 411 -6.69 14.85 10.61
N ARG A 412 -7.28 13.97 11.44
CA ARG A 412 -6.85 13.73 12.83
C ARG A 412 -5.45 13.14 12.94
N ASP A 413 -4.97 12.44 11.91
CA ASP A 413 -3.63 11.85 11.88
C ASP A 413 -2.58 12.79 11.25
N ALA A 414 -2.87 14.08 11.12
CA ALA A 414 -1.92 15.04 10.53
C ALA A 414 -0.75 15.38 11.46
N TRP A 415 -0.89 15.12 12.76
CA TRP A 415 0.14 15.43 13.76
C TRP A 415 1.46 14.68 13.49
N TYR A 416 1.44 13.55 12.79
CA TYR A 416 2.65 12.83 12.36
C TYR A 416 3.57 13.65 11.44
N PHE A 417 3.08 14.74 10.82
CA PHE A 417 3.90 15.62 10.00
C PHE A 417 4.66 16.69 10.81
N VAL A 418 4.28 16.93 12.06
CA VAL A 418 5.00 17.86 12.96
C VAL A 418 6.46 17.47 13.14
N PRO A 419 6.81 16.23 13.56
CA PRO A 419 8.21 15.83 13.69
C PRO A 419 8.96 15.84 12.36
N VAL A 420 8.28 15.62 11.23
CA VAL A 420 8.89 15.72 9.89
C VAL A 420 9.25 17.16 9.56
N ALA A 421 8.33 18.11 9.78
CA ALA A 421 8.59 19.53 9.56
C ALA A 421 9.71 20.03 10.47
N VAL A 422 9.70 19.62 11.75
CA VAL A 422 10.79 19.95 12.68
C VAL A 422 12.11 19.37 12.18
N TRP A 423 12.13 18.13 11.69
CA TRP A 423 13.34 17.53 11.12
C TRP A 423 13.87 18.29 9.90
N VAL A 424 13.03 18.58 8.91
CA VAL A 424 13.41 19.34 7.70
C VAL A 424 13.92 20.74 8.07
N GLY A 425 13.26 21.42 9.01
CA GLY A 425 13.67 22.76 9.45
C GLY A 425 14.92 22.77 10.32
N ALA A 426 15.05 21.81 11.25
CA ALA A 426 16.19 21.74 12.18
C ALA A 426 17.52 21.52 11.44
N LEU A 427 17.54 20.70 10.39
CA LEU A 427 18.73 20.51 9.55
C LEU A 427 19.28 21.84 9.00
N SER A 428 18.42 22.83 8.77
CA SER A 428 18.79 24.15 8.25
C SER A 428 19.23 25.15 9.31
N VAL A 429 18.74 25.03 10.56
CA VAL A 429 19.10 25.94 11.66
C VAL A 429 20.44 25.58 12.28
N LEU A 430 20.89 24.33 12.14
CA LEU A 430 22.12 23.84 12.76
C LEU A 430 23.41 24.45 12.18
N ALA A 431 23.34 25.47 11.31
CA ALA A 431 24.48 26.17 10.70
C ALA A 431 25.59 25.20 10.30
N LEU A 432 25.20 24.20 9.50
CA LEU A 432 26.06 23.09 9.09
C LEU A 432 27.01 23.52 7.97
N ASP A 433 27.56 24.74 8.09
CA ASP A 433 28.45 25.41 7.13
C ASP A 433 29.78 24.67 6.90
N ARG A 434 29.94 23.51 7.57
CA ARG A 434 31.07 22.62 7.48
C ARG A 434 30.59 21.20 7.17
N PRO A 435 31.32 20.45 6.34
CA PRO A 435 30.89 19.13 5.89
C PRO A 435 30.80 18.10 7.02
N ARG A 436 31.56 18.27 8.10
CA ARG A 436 31.57 17.35 9.26
C ARG A 436 30.30 17.45 10.12
N PRO A 437 29.86 18.64 10.59
CA PRO A 437 28.55 18.80 11.22
C PRO A 437 27.40 18.22 10.39
N LEU A 438 27.39 18.47 9.07
CA LEU A 438 26.35 17.98 8.18
C LEU A 438 26.29 16.44 8.19
N LEU A 439 27.46 15.79 8.08
CA LEU A 439 27.57 14.34 8.18
C LEU A 439 27.06 13.79 9.52
N VAL A 440 27.43 14.43 10.64
CA VAL A 440 26.97 14.03 11.99
C VAL A 440 25.45 14.16 12.08
N ALA A 441 24.88 15.25 11.59
CA ALA A 441 23.43 15.47 11.58
C ALA A 441 22.70 14.36 10.82
N TRP A 442 23.17 13.97 9.63
CA TRP A 442 22.58 12.87 8.85
C TRP A 442 22.67 11.51 9.56
N PHE A 443 23.81 11.19 10.20
CA PHE A 443 23.94 9.98 11.01
C PHE A 443 23.00 9.98 12.22
N SER A 444 22.88 11.10 12.92
CA SER A 444 21.95 11.26 14.05
C SER A 444 20.50 11.09 13.62
N CYS A 445 20.12 11.66 12.47
CA CYS A 445 18.78 11.50 11.90
C CYS A 445 18.50 10.04 11.51
N PHE A 446 19.47 9.36 10.92
CA PHE A 446 19.35 7.93 10.58
C PHE A 446 19.13 7.08 11.84
N ALA A 447 19.91 7.31 12.89
CA ALA A 447 19.80 6.59 14.15
C ALA A 447 18.43 6.85 14.81
N ALA A 448 18.01 8.11 14.90
CA ALA A 448 16.72 8.50 15.48
C ALA A 448 15.53 7.92 14.71
N ALA A 449 15.53 8.00 13.38
CA ALA A 449 14.46 7.47 12.54
C ALA A 449 14.38 5.93 12.59
N SER A 450 15.54 5.26 12.62
CA SER A 450 15.60 3.81 12.78
C SER A 450 15.09 3.36 14.15
N ALA A 451 15.45 4.09 15.22
CA ALA A 451 14.91 3.85 16.56
C ALA A 451 13.39 4.06 16.60
N LEU A 452 12.89 5.13 15.97
CA LEU A 452 11.45 5.39 15.85
C LEU A 452 10.72 4.26 15.10
N SER A 453 11.32 3.77 14.02
CA SER A 453 10.79 2.65 13.23
C SER A 453 10.70 1.37 14.07
N LEU A 454 11.78 1.03 14.79
CA LEU A 454 11.85 -0.13 15.67
C LEU A 454 10.87 -0.02 16.85
N TRP A 455 10.72 1.18 17.43
CA TRP A 455 9.74 1.44 18.48
C TRP A 455 8.31 1.24 17.98
N GLY A 456 7.96 1.84 16.84
CA GLY A 456 6.65 1.64 16.20
C GLY A 456 6.40 0.17 15.85
N ALA A 457 7.43 -0.55 15.39
CA ALA A 457 7.34 -1.98 15.12
C ALA A 457 7.10 -2.82 16.39
N ARG A 458 7.81 -2.52 17.48
CA ARG A 458 7.71 -3.18 18.80
C ARG A 458 6.33 -3.00 19.42
N ASP A 459 5.84 -1.76 19.45
CA ASP A 459 4.56 -1.41 20.08
C ASP A 459 3.37 -1.57 19.11
N ARG A 460 3.63 -2.12 17.91
CA ARG A 460 2.64 -2.36 16.84
C ARG A 460 1.92 -1.10 16.35
N ILE A 461 2.54 0.06 16.50
CA ILE A 461 2.04 1.35 16.02
C ILE A 461 2.50 1.57 14.58
N ARG A 462 1.72 1.04 13.61
CA ARG A 462 2.06 1.07 12.17
C ARG A 462 2.38 2.45 11.62
N ALA A 463 1.73 3.49 12.17
CA ALA A 463 1.95 4.86 11.72
C ALA A 463 3.37 5.34 12.03
N ILE A 464 3.83 5.07 13.26
CA ILE A 464 5.16 5.41 13.75
C ILE A 464 6.21 4.54 13.06
N GLU A 465 5.94 3.24 12.90
CA GLU A 465 6.82 2.30 12.18
C GLU A 465 7.17 2.84 10.78
N ARG A 466 6.14 3.22 10.01
CA ARG A 466 6.29 3.73 8.62
C ARG A 466 6.88 5.13 8.55
N LEU A 467 6.56 6.01 9.49
CA LEU A 467 7.19 7.32 9.60
C LEU A 467 8.70 7.16 9.86
N GLY A 468 9.07 6.27 10.78
CA GLY A 468 10.45 5.91 11.05
C GLY A 468 11.14 5.33 9.81
N LEU A 469 10.51 4.40 9.09
CA LEU A 469 11.07 3.84 7.84
C LEU A 469 11.33 4.93 6.79
N ALA A 470 10.38 5.85 6.59
CA ALA A 470 10.54 6.97 5.66
C ALA A 470 11.74 7.86 6.07
N GLY A 471 11.87 8.18 7.37
CA GLY A 471 13.00 8.92 7.90
C GLY A 471 14.33 8.18 7.77
N THR A 472 14.35 6.86 7.97
CA THR A 472 15.54 6.01 7.78
C THR A 472 16.00 6.04 6.33
N VAL A 473 15.06 5.92 5.38
CA VAL A 473 15.36 6.00 3.94
C VAL A 473 15.87 7.39 3.57
N ALA A 474 15.16 8.46 3.97
CA ALA A 474 15.59 9.83 3.70
C ALA A 474 16.98 10.12 4.28
N SER A 475 17.24 9.70 5.52
CA SER A 475 18.53 9.95 6.17
C SER A 475 19.67 9.17 5.51
N MET A 476 19.42 7.92 5.09
CA MET A 476 20.41 7.14 4.35
C MET A 476 20.73 7.78 3.01
N LEU A 477 19.73 8.28 2.29
CA LEU A 477 19.94 8.96 1.02
C LEU A 477 20.80 10.22 1.20
N GLY A 478 20.57 11.01 2.25
CA GLY A 478 21.44 12.14 2.59
C GLY A 478 22.89 11.73 2.86
N LEU A 479 23.12 10.64 3.60
CA LEU A 479 24.46 10.08 3.83
C LEU A 479 25.14 9.61 2.52
N LEU A 480 24.38 8.95 1.64
CA LEU A 480 24.90 8.47 0.35
C LEU A 480 25.27 9.63 -0.57
N VAL A 481 24.44 10.68 -0.62
CA VAL A 481 24.73 11.90 -1.40
C VAL A 481 25.97 12.61 -0.83
N TRP A 482 26.06 12.76 0.49
CA TRP A 482 27.26 13.32 1.12
C TRP A 482 28.52 12.51 0.76
N ALA A 483 28.42 11.17 0.81
CA ALA A 483 29.53 10.28 0.49
C ALA A 483 29.99 10.38 -0.98
N THR A 484 29.05 10.57 -1.92
CA THR A 484 29.36 10.85 -3.33
C THR A 484 30.08 12.18 -3.50
N GLU A 485 29.53 13.27 -2.95
CA GLU A 485 30.07 14.62 -3.16
C GLU A 485 31.44 14.82 -2.49
N HIS A 486 31.71 14.09 -1.41
CA HIS A 486 32.97 14.17 -0.66
C HIS A 486 33.94 13.01 -0.93
N GLU A 487 33.65 12.15 -1.91
CA GLU A 487 34.44 10.96 -2.28
C GLU A 487 34.80 10.04 -1.08
N ALA A 488 33.92 9.98 -0.08
CA ALA A 488 34.21 9.39 1.22
C ALA A 488 33.84 7.90 1.28
N THR A 489 34.76 7.03 0.82
CA THR A 489 34.52 5.57 0.74
C THR A 489 34.11 4.90 2.05
N TRP A 490 34.62 5.37 3.19
CA TRP A 490 34.27 4.84 4.51
C TRP A 490 32.80 5.08 4.89
N VAL A 491 32.17 6.13 4.37
CA VAL A 491 30.74 6.40 4.62
C VAL A 491 29.86 5.37 3.92
N PHE A 492 30.23 4.90 2.73
CA PHE A 492 29.52 3.79 2.09
C PHE A 492 29.60 2.50 2.92
N ALA A 493 30.77 2.20 3.51
CA ALA A 493 30.92 1.06 4.42
C ALA A 493 30.04 1.21 5.67
N ALA A 494 29.99 2.41 6.26
CA ALA A 494 29.10 2.71 7.38
C ALA A 494 27.62 2.56 6.99
N CYS A 495 27.21 3.08 5.83
CA CYS A 495 25.85 2.93 5.30
C CYS A 495 25.45 1.45 5.10
N ALA A 496 26.37 0.64 4.58
CA ALA A 496 26.14 -0.80 4.40
C ALA A 496 25.96 -1.52 5.75
N ALA A 497 26.78 -1.18 6.76
CA ALA A 497 26.64 -1.71 8.12
C ALA A 497 25.32 -1.29 8.77
N LEU A 498 24.93 -0.02 8.62
CA LEU A 498 23.65 0.51 9.09
C LEU A 498 22.45 -0.18 8.41
N ALA A 499 22.51 -0.40 7.09
CA ALA A 499 21.48 -1.15 6.38
C ALA A 499 21.37 -2.60 6.89
N ALA A 500 22.50 -3.26 7.16
CA ALA A 500 22.52 -4.58 7.76
C ALA A 500 21.92 -4.59 9.18
N ALA A 501 22.17 -3.56 9.98
CA ALA A 501 21.55 -3.40 11.30
C ALA A 501 20.02 -3.23 11.21
N VAL A 502 19.51 -2.49 10.23
CA VAL A 502 18.06 -2.38 9.95
C VAL A 502 17.47 -3.73 9.56
N VAL A 503 18.17 -4.52 8.72
CA VAL A 503 17.75 -5.89 8.39
C VAL A 503 17.68 -6.75 9.66
N ALA A 504 18.75 -6.75 10.47
CA ALA A 504 18.81 -7.54 11.71
C ALA A 504 17.68 -7.16 12.68
N GLY A 505 17.44 -5.86 12.89
CA GLY A 505 16.33 -5.38 13.72
C GLY A 505 14.96 -5.82 13.19
N GLY A 506 14.76 -5.77 11.87
CA GLY A 506 13.54 -6.28 11.22
C GLY A 506 13.32 -7.78 11.42
N VAL A 507 14.41 -8.57 11.40
CA VAL A 507 14.35 -10.02 11.68
C VAL A 507 13.97 -10.28 13.13
N HIS A 508 14.61 -9.60 14.09
CA HIS A 508 14.31 -9.73 15.52
C HIS A 508 12.86 -9.38 15.86
N LEU A 509 12.30 -8.36 15.21
CA LEU A 509 10.91 -7.94 15.42
C LEU A 509 9.90 -8.69 14.55
N THR A 510 10.33 -9.64 13.72
CA THR A 510 9.49 -10.37 12.75
C THR A 510 8.72 -9.47 11.77
N LYS A 511 9.30 -8.33 11.38
CA LYS A 511 8.67 -7.31 10.52
C LYS A 511 9.24 -7.32 9.10
N LYS A 512 8.42 -7.76 8.14
CA LYS A 512 8.78 -7.82 6.72
C LYS A 512 9.09 -6.46 6.12
N ASP A 513 8.35 -5.42 6.49
CA ASP A 513 8.51 -4.07 5.91
C ASP A 513 9.88 -3.48 6.29
N THR A 514 10.32 -3.66 7.53
CA THR A 514 11.66 -3.25 8.00
C THR A 514 12.78 -4.05 7.31
N VAL A 515 12.63 -5.37 7.18
CA VAL A 515 13.60 -6.21 6.45
C VAL A 515 13.73 -5.77 4.99
N ASN A 516 12.61 -5.57 4.29
CA ASN A 516 12.59 -5.12 2.91
C ASN A 516 13.29 -3.76 2.76
N THR A 517 13.04 -2.84 3.70
CA THR A 517 13.66 -1.52 3.70
C THR A 517 15.18 -1.63 3.90
N GLY A 518 15.64 -2.42 4.86
CA GLY A 518 17.08 -2.64 5.06
C GLY A 518 17.77 -3.24 3.83
N VAL A 519 17.15 -4.21 3.16
CA VAL A 519 17.67 -4.79 1.91
C VAL A 519 17.72 -3.74 0.79
N LEU A 520 16.70 -2.89 0.66
CA LEU A 520 16.69 -1.79 -0.30
C LEU A 520 17.82 -0.80 -0.03
N LEU A 521 18.03 -0.40 1.23
CA LEU A 521 19.10 0.53 1.61
C LEU A 521 20.48 -0.06 1.34
N PHE A 522 20.67 -1.36 1.56
CA PHE A 522 21.90 -2.05 1.22
C PHE A 522 22.14 -2.03 -0.29
N ALA A 523 21.12 -2.36 -1.09
CA ALA A 523 21.21 -2.33 -2.55
C ALA A 523 21.52 -0.92 -3.09
N LEU A 524 20.86 0.11 -2.54
CA LEU A 524 21.13 1.50 -2.87
C LEU A 524 22.57 1.90 -2.52
N THR A 525 23.07 1.51 -1.34
CA THR A 525 24.45 1.78 -0.92
C THR A 525 25.46 1.18 -1.90
N VAL A 526 25.26 -0.07 -2.31
CA VAL A 526 26.11 -0.74 -3.31
C VAL A 526 26.05 -0.01 -4.66
N GLY A 527 24.85 0.38 -5.09
CA GLY A 527 24.67 1.16 -6.32
C GLY A 527 25.43 2.48 -6.30
N PHE A 528 25.24 3.28 -5.25
CA PHE A 528 25.93 4.56 -5.08
C PHE A 528 27.45 4.40 -5.05
N PHE A 529 27.97 3.45 -4.27
CA PHE A 529 29.39 3.16 -4.23
C PHE A 529 29.93 2.78 -5.61
N TYR A 530 29.19 1.98 -6.38
CA TYR A 530 29.59 1.60 -7.73
C TYR A 530 29.71 2.81 -8.67
N PHE A 531 28.65 3.62 -8.75
CA PHE A 531 28.63 4.80 -9.61
C PHE A 531 29.67 5.85 -9.19
N SER A 532 29.90 6.01 -7.88
CA SER A 532 30.81 7.03 -7.33
C SER A 532 32.28 6.63 -7.37
N ALA A 533 32.61 5.39 -7.01
CA ALA A 533 33.99 5.01 -6.70
C ALA A 533 34.59 3.97 -7.64
N VAL A 534 33.75 3.28 -8.44
CA VAL A 534 34.17 2.15 -9.29
C VAL A 534 34.04 2.49 -10.77
N MET A 535 32.94 3.13 -11.18
CA MET A 535 32.61 3.36 -12.59
C MET A 535 33.70 4.12 -13.33
N ASP A 536 34.25 5.18 -12.74
CA ASP A 536 35.29 6.01 -13.36
C ASP A 536 36.66 5.31 -13.41
N LYS A 537 36.84 4.23 -12.66
CA LYS A 537 38.07 3.42 -12.64
C LYS A 537 38.07 2.31 -13.69
N LEU A 538 36.95 2.11 -14.37
CA LEU A 538 36.76 1.09 -15.40
C LEU A 538 36.46 1.76 -16.75
N GLY A 539 36.86 1.15 -17.87
CA GLY A 539 36.42 1.61 -19.18
C GLY A 539 34.89 1.57 -19.32
N ARG A 540 34.26 2.51 -20.04
CA ARG A 540 32.78 2.68 -20.13
C ARG A 540 32.01 1.39 -20.44
N SER A 541 32.53 0.52 -21.31
CA SER A 541 31.88 -0.75 -21.64
C SER A 541 32.04 -1.79 -20.54
N LEU A 542 33.22 -1.87 -19.92
CA LEU A 542 33.51 -2.79 -18.82
C LEU A 542 32.74 -2.41 -17.55
N SER A 543 32.55 -1.11 -17.29
CA SER A 543 31.72 -0.65 -16.18
C SER A 543 30.25 -1.03 -16.39
N LEU A 544 29.68 -0.81 -17.58
CA LEU A 544 28.29 -1.23 -17.85
C LEU A 544 28.08 -2.75 -17.74
N ILE A 545 29.05 -3.56 -18.20
CA ILE A 545 29.01 -5.02 -18.05
C ILE A 545 29.11 -5.41 -16.58
N GLY A 546 30.06 -4.83 -15.84
CA GLY A 546 30.25 -5.07 -14.41
C GLY A 546 29.01 -4.71 -13.59
N LEU A 547 28.39 -3.56 -13.89
CA LEU A 547 27.12 -3.13 -13.34
C LEU A 547 26.03 -4.17 -13.60
N GLY A 548 25.88 -4.63 -14.85
CA GLY A 548 24.91 -5.67 -15.21
C GLY A 548 25.09 -6.96 -14.40
N VAL A 549 26.34 -7.43 -14.23
CA VAL A 549 26.66 -8.61 -13.43
C VAL A 549 26.35 -8.41 -11.95
N VAL A 550 26.72 -7.27 -11.37
CA VAL A 550 26.44 -6.94 -9.96
C VAL A 550 24.94 -6.88 -9.71
N PHE A 551 24.16 -6.25 -10.60
CA PHE A 551 22.71 -6.15 -10.44
C PHE A 551 22.00 -7.50 -10.62
N LEU A 552 22.39 -8.29 -11.62
CA LEU A 552 21.80 -9.62 -11.87
C LEU A 552 22.18 -10.62 -10.77
N GLY A 553 23.47 -10.77 -10.49
CA GLY A 553 23.99 -11.70 -9.50
C GLY A 553 23.68 -11.27 -8.07
N GLY A 554 23.97 -10.02 -7.73
CA GLY A 554 23.68 -9.45 -6.42
C GLY A 554 22.19 -9.36 -6.14
N GLY A 555 21.38 -8.95 -7.11
CA GLY A 555 19.92 -8.93 -6.99
C GLY A 555 19.33 -10.32 -6.75
N TYR A 556 19.80 -11.34 -7.49
CA TYR A 556 19.38 -12.73 -7.27
C TYR A 556 19.78 -13.26 -5.88
N LEU A 557 21.01 -13.01 -5.44
CA LEU A 557 21.50 -13.44 -4.13
C LEU A 557 20.75 -12.73 -2.98
N LEU A 558 20.54 -11.41 -3.09
CA LEU A 558 19.79 -10.61 -2.12
C LEU A 558 18.33 -11.07 -2.04
N GLU A 559 17.67 -11.30 -3.17
CA GLU A 559 16.28 -11.79 -3.17
C GLU A 559 16.19 -13.22 -2.60
N ARG A 560 17.16 -14.09 -2.87
CA ARG A 560 17.21 -15.43 -2.27
C ARG A 560 17.43 -15.37 -0.75
N ALA A 561 18.34 -14.52 -0.29
CA ALA A 561 18.59 -14.32 1.14
C ALA A 561 17.36 -13.73 1.84
N ARG A 562 16.77 -12.68 1.24
CA ARG A 562 15.53 -12.07 1.70
C ARG A 562 14.39 -13.09 1.81
N ARG A 563 14.16 -13.93 0.79
CA ARG A 563 13.10 -14.95 0.84
C ARG A 563 13.31 -15.94 1.99
N ARG A 564 14.55 -16.36 2.23
CA ARG A 564 14.88 -17.25 3.37
C ARG A 564 14.60 -16.56 4.71
N ILE A 565 15.05 -15.32 4.86
CA ILE A 565 14.86 -14.51 6.07
C ILE A 565 13.38 -14.26 6.33
N VAL A 566 12.63 -13.83 5.31
CA VAL A 566 11.19 -13.56 5.40
C VAL A 566 10.42 -14.85 5.70
N ALA A 567 10.79 -15.98 5.10
CA ALA A 567 10.18 -17.28 5.40
C ALA A 567 10.46 -17.73 6.85
N ALA A 568 11.68 -17.50 7.36
CA ALA A 568 12.02 -17.78 8.76
C ALA A 568 11.22 -16.89 9.73
N VAL A 569 11.16 -15.58 9.45
CA VAL A 569 10.33 -14.62 10.19
C VAL A 569 8.85 -15.02 10.18
N GLU A 570 8.36 -15.48 9.04
CA GLU A 570 7.00 -16.01 8.91
C GLU A 570 6.78 -17.25 9.77
N ALA A 571 7.71 -18.19 9.79
CA ALA A 571 7.62 -19.41 10.59
C ALA A 571 7.71 -19.17 12.11
N SER A 572 8.37 -18.09 12.53
CA SER A 572 8.51 -17.71 13.94
C SER A 572 7.43 -16.77 14.47
N ALA A 573 6.54 -16.27 13.60
CA ALA A 573 5.41 -15.44 14.03
C ALA A 573 4.36 -16.31 14.76
N PRO A 574 4.00 -15.99 16.01
CA PRO A 574 3.08 -16.78 16.84
C PRO A 574 1.63 -16.75 16.36
#